data_AF-A0A2M7CII8-F1
#
_entry.id   AF-A0A2M7CII8-F1
#
_cell.length_a   1.000
_cell.length_b   1.000
_cell.length_c   1.000
_cell.angle_alpha   90.00
_cell.angle_beta   90.00
_cell.angle_gamma   90.00
#
_symmetry.space_group_name_H-M   'P 1'
#
loop_
_entity.id
_entity.type
_entity.pdbx_description
1 polymer ?
#
loop_
_entity_poly.entity_id
_entity_poly.type
_entity_poly.pdbx_seq_one_letter_code
_entity_poly.pdbx_strand_id
1 'polypeptide(L)'
;LGSFKNVKRSVPAVKTAIYSWFRKYLGAKAWPEEIIIVQMIFAHNGNRKKFEEILASAIEKYKTVREKEILKKVEESEQWYDFEIAKDSFFNQYADERADYKKYVYEPCYLSIGRFTPEKNFEKFLAENSDKIVWWWKNGENKQDYFGIKYEYPAGVIHTFYPDYLVQLADRRLGIFETKDMNDQQGGSYTKAKAEKLQEYIKEQKGKKLFGGIVIEKSDGWKINQKSVYNWDKCEKNDWSDWEKLDLE
;
A
#
# COMPACT_ATOMS: atom_id res chain seq x y z
N LEU A 1 -6.32 15.42 -18.24
CA LEU A 1 -4.99 14.80 -18.51
C LEU A 1 -4.32 14.16 -17.27
N GLY A 2 -4.99 14.07 -16.10
CA GLY A 2 -4.36 13.65 -14.83
C GLY A 2 -3.92 12.19 -14.68
N SER A 3 -4.22 11.28 -15.62
CA SER A 3 -3.82 9.86 -15.50
C SER A 3 -2.53 9.48 -16.24
N PHE A 4 -1.93 10.39 -17.02
CA PHE A 4 -0.66 10.12 -17.70
C PHE A 4 0.51 10.70 -16.92
N LYS A 5 0.98 9.94 -15.93
CA LYS A 5 2.15 10.34 -15.11
C LYS A 5 3.46 10.42 -15.91
N ASN A 6 3.51 9.92 -17.15
CA ASN A 6 4.73 9.89 -17.97
C ASN A 6 4.48 10.27 -19.43
N VAL A 7 3.98 11.49 -19.66
CA VAL A 7 3.65 12.04 -20.99
C VAL A 7 4.78 11.82 -22.01
N LYS A 8 6.05 11.97 -21.60
CA LYS A 8 7.23 11.77 -22.47
C LYS A 8 7.29 10.36 -23.09
N ARG A 9 6.86 9.32 -22.37
CA ARG A 9 6.86 7.94 -22.88
C ARG A 9 5.69 7.67 -23.84
N SER A 10 4.58 8.39 -23.70
CA SER A 10 3.37 8.18 -24.51
C SER A 10 3.36 8.95 -25.84
N VAL A 11 4.06 10.09 -25.92
CA VAL A 11 4.08 10.96 -27.12
C VAL A 11 4.50 10.23 -28.41
N PRO A 12 5.58 9.41 -28.44
CA PRO A 12 5.98 8.72 -29.66
C PRO A 12 4.92 7.74 -30.19
N ALA A 13 4.24 7.02 -29.28
CA ALA A 13 3.20 6.06 -29.63
C ALA A 13 1.96 6.77 -30.21
N VAL A 14 1.50 7.85 -29.56
CA VAL A 14 0.36 8.66 -30.03
C VAL A 14 0.68 9.30 -31.38
N LYS A 15 1.88 9.87 -31.54
CA LYS A 15 2.35 10.43 -32.82
C LYS A 15 2.28 9.38 -33.94
N THR A 16 2.79 8.18 -33.68
CA THR A 16 2.78 7.07 -34.65
C THR A 16 1.35 6.63 -35.00
N ALA A 17 0.46 6.58 -34.00
CA ALA A 17 -0.95 6.24 -34.22
C ALA A 17 -1.67 7.28 -35.09
N ILE A 18 -1.41 8.57 -34.90
CA ILE A 18 -1.97 9.66 -35.73
C ILE A 18 -1.57 9.47 -37.20
N TYR A 19 -0.27 9.34 -37.50
CA TYR A 19 0.17 9.11 -38.88
C TYR A 19 -0.42 7.82 -39.47
N SER A 20 -0.44 6.74 -38.70
CA SER A 20 -1.02 5.47 -39.14
C SER A 20 -2.51 5.60 -39.47
N TRP A 21 -3.26 6.37 -38.70
CA TRP A 21 -4.67 6.66 -38.96
C TRP A 21 -4.85 7.45 -40.26
N PHE A 22 -4.11 8.54 -40.45
CA PHE A 22 -4.17 9.34 -41.68
C PHE A 22 -3.80 8.52 -42.93
N ARG A 23 -2.77 7.67 -42.82
CA ARG A 23 -2.39 6.74 -43.90
C ARG A 23 -3.49 5.77 -44.24
N LYS A 24 -4.08 5.14 -43.22
CA LYS A 24 -5.07 4.08 -43.37
C LYS A 24 -6.41 4.60 -43.90
N TYR A 25 -6.88 5.74 -43.40
CA TYR A 25 -8.24 6.21 -43.66
C TYR A 25 -8.32 7.34 -44.68
N LEU A 26 -7.25 8.12 -44.87
CA LEU A 26 -7.22 9.25 -45.80
C LEU A 26 -6.19 9.07 -46.93
N GLY A 27 -5.51 7.92 -46.99
CA GLY A 27 -4.51 7.64 -48.01
C GLY A 27 -3.27 8.54 -47.92
N ALA A 28 -2.99 9.11 -46.75
CA ALA A 28 -1.97 10.16 -46.59
C ALA A 28 -0.55 9.75 -47.00
N LYS A 29 -0.28 8.44 -47.08
CA LYS A 29 0.99 7.90 -47.56
C LYS A 29 1.35 8.37 -48.98
N ALA A 30 0.34 8.66 -49.81
CA ALA A 30 0.52 9.12 -51.18
C ALA A 30 0.57 10.66 -51.31
N TRP A 31 0.41 11.40 -50.21
CA TRP A 31 0.40 12.86 -50.26
C TRP A 31 1.81 13.42 -50.43
N PRO A 32 1.99 14.49 -51.22
CA PRO A 32 3.23 15.25 -51.21
C PRO A 32 3.46 15.81 -49.80
N GLU A 33 4.69 15.73 -49.30
CA GLU A 33 5.02 16.23 -47.95
C GLU A 33 4.10 15.70 -46.83
N GLU A 34 3.70 14.42 -46.90
CA GLU A 34 2.76 13.73 -45.99
C GLU A 34 2.84 14.25 -44.53
N ILE A 35 4.04 14.23 -43.97
CA ILE A 35 4.27 14.55 -42.56
C ILE A 35 3.82 15.97 -42.23
N ILE A 36 4.14 16.94 -43.10
CA ILE A 36 3.83 18.35 -42.92
C ILE A 36 2.32 18.56 -43.06
N ILE A 37 1.71 18.00 -44.10
CA ILE A 37 0.27 18.13 -44.34
C ILE A 37 -0.55 17.51 -43.20
N VAL A 38 -0.18 16.32 -42.73
CA VAL A 38 -0.84 15.67 -41.58
C VAL A 38 -0.73 16.54 -40.33
N GLN A 39 0.44 17.12 -40.05
CA GLN A 39 0.62 18.03 -38.92
C GLN A 39 -0.24 19.29 -39.05
N MET A 40 -0.29 19.90 -40.23
CA MET A 40 -1.12 21.07 -40.49
C MET A 40 -2.59 20.78 -40.26
N ILE A 41 -3.11 19.67 -40.81
CA ILE A 41 -4.52 19.28 -40.65
C ILE A 41 -4.82 18.99 -39.18
N PHE A 42 -3.94 18.26 -38.50
CA PHE A 42 -4.13 17.86 -37.11
C PHE A 42 -4.08 19.06 -36.15
N ALA A 43 -3.14 19.99 -36.36
CA ALA A 43 -2.94 21.17 -35.52
C ALA A 43 -3.81 22.38 -35.90
N HIS A 44 -4.50 22.33 -37.04
CA HIS A 44 -5.38 23.43 -37.48
C HIS A 44 -6.44 23.75 -36.42
N ASN A 45 -6.60 25.03 -36.09
CA ASN A 45 -7.50 25.49 -35.01
C ASN A 45 -8.95 24.98 -35.18
N GLY A 46 -9.45 24.90 -36.42
CA GLY A 46 -10.79 24.38 -36.72
C GLY A 46 -10.95 22.87 -36.52
N ASN A 47 -9.85 22.11 -36.53
CA ASN A 47 -9.85 20.64 -36.38
C ASN A 47 -9.43 20.21 -34.98
N ARG A 48 -8.66 21.04 -34.28
CA ARG A 48 -8.09 20.75 -32.96
C ARG A 48 -9.12 20.24 -31.96
N LYS A 49 -10.27 20.91 -31.85
CA LYS A 49 -11.34 20.50 -30.91
C LYS A 49 -11.83 19.06 -31.18
N LYS A 50 -12.00 18.68 -32.45
CA LYS A 50 -12.43 17.32 -32.82
C LYS A 50 -11.38 16.28 -32.45
N PHE A 51 -10.10 16.56 -32.71
CA PHE A 51 -9.02 15.65 -32.34
C PHE A 51 -8.83 15.54 -30.83
N GLU A 52 -9.00 16.63 -30.07
CA GLU A 52 -8.99 16.62 -28.61
C GLU A 52 -10.09 15.72 -28.03
N GLU A 53 -11.31 15.81 -28.57
CA GLU A 53 -12.43 14.95 -28.16
C GLU A 53 -12.17 13.46 -28.47
N ILE A 54 -11.64 13.16 -29.66
CA ILE A 54 -11.28 11.79 -30.06
C ILE A 54 -10.19 11.23 -29.14
N LEU A 55 -9.13 12.00 -28.89
CA LEU A 55 -8.03 11.59 -28.03
C LEU A 55 -8.48 11.42 -26.57
N ALA A 56 -9.33 12.32 -26.06
CA ALA A 56 -9.91 12.18 -24.73
C ALA A 56 -10.72 10.89 -24.60
N SER A 57 -11.56 10.57 -25.59
CA SER A 57 -12.32 9.31 -25.62
C SER A 57 -11.41 8.07 -25.68
N ALA A 58 -10.36 8.12 -26.50
CA ALA A 58 -9.39 7.02 -26.61
C ALA A 58 -8.63 6.81 -25.29
N ILE A 59 -8.23 7.90 -24.62
CA ILE A 59 -7.61 7.87 -23.30
C ILE A 59 -8.54 7.20 -22.28
N GLU A 60 -9.81 7.59 -22.25
CA GLU A 60 -10.76 7.07 -21.26
C GLU A 60 -10.96 5.57 -21.44
N LYS A 61 -11.15 5.11 -22.69
CA LYS A 61 -11.25 3.68 -23.01
C LYS A 61 -9.98 2.92 -22.66
N TYR A 62 -8.81 3.52 -22.89
CA TYR A 62 -7.52 2.88 -22.60
C TYR A 62 -7.29 2.71 -21.10
N LYS A 63 -7.78 3.60 -20.23
CA LYS A 63 -7.65 3.45 -18.77
C LYS A 63 -8.19 2.11 -18.30
N THR A 64 -9.42 1.76 -18.71
CA THR A 64 -10.07 0.51 -18.30
C THR A 64 -9.32 -0.73 -18.81
N VAL A 65 -8.76 -0.67 -20.03
CA VAL A 65 -7.91 -1.75 -20.57
C VAL A 65 -6.64 -1.88 -19.76
N ARG A 66 -5.98 -0.76 -19.47
CA ARG A 66 -4.73 -0.71 -18.73
C ARG A 66 -4.89 -1.21 -17.30
N GLU A 67 -5.99 -0.86 -16.64
CA GLU A 67 -6.34 -1.34 -15.29
C GLU A 67 -6.49 -2.87 -15.30
N LYS A 68 -7.22 -3.44 -16.27
CA LYS A 68 -7.36 -4.89 -16.43
C LYS A 68 -6.02 -5.60 -16.72
N GLU A 69 -5.15 -5.00 -17.55
CA GLU A 69 -3.82 -5.55 -17.80
C GLU A 69 -2.93 -5.55 -16.56
N ILE A 70 -3.00 -4.49 -15.74
CA ILE A 70 -2.26 -4.41 -14.48
C ILE A 70 -2.77 -5.48 -13.53
N LEU A 71 -4.09 -5.60 -13.35
CA LEU A 71 -4.71 -6.63 -12.51
C LEU A 71 -4.26 -8.04 -12.91
N LYS A 72 -4.38 -8.37 -14.20
CA LYS A 72 -3.97 -9.68 -14.72
C LYS A 72 -2.50 -9.97 -14.46
N LYS A 73 -1.62 -8.98 -14.64
CA LYS A 73 -0.19 -9.13 -14.34
C LYS A 73 0.08 -9.32 -12.86
N VAL A 74 -0.65 -8.61 -12.00
CA VAL A 74 -0.53 -8.78 -10.55
C VAL A 74 -0.92 -10.21 -10.20
N GLU A 75 -2.10 -10.68 -10.62
CA GLU A 75 -2.59 -12.04 -10.40
C GLU A 75 -1.62 -13.12 -10.92
N GLU A 76 -1.09 -12.97 -12.13
CA GLU A 76 -0.11 -13.91 -12.72
C GLU A 76 1.24 -13.92 -11.98
N SER A 77 1.58 -12.83 -11.27
CA SER A 77 2.83 -12.69 -10.52
C SER A 77 2.70 -13.02 -9.04
N GLU A 78 1.50 -13.40 -8.56
CA GLU A 78 1.28 -13.71 -7.16
C GLU A 78 2.06 -14.96 -6.72
N GLN A 79 2.86 -14.79 -5.67
CA GLN A 79 3.59 -15.87 -5.03
C GLN A 79 3.15 -15.96 -3.58
N TRP A 80 2.73 -17.15 -3.17
CA TRP A 80 2.43 -17.49 -1.79
C TRP A 80 3.58 -18.34 -1.25
N TYR A 81 4.10 -17.96 -0.08
CA TYR A 81 5.20 -18.66 0.58
C TYR A 81 4.96 -18.66 2.08
N ASP A 82 5.52 -19.66 2.75
CA ASP A 82 5.61 -19.64 4.20
C ASP A 82 6.58 -18.53 4.61
N PHE A 83 6.12 -17.63 5.47
CA PHE A 83 6.93 -16.52 5.94
C PHE A 83 7.71 -16.93 7.19
N GLU A 84 9.03 -16.74 7.14
CA GLU A 84 9.93 -16.82 8.28
C GLU A 84 10.75 -15.54 8.37
N ILE A 85 10.98 -15.06 9.59
CA ILE A 85 11.92 -13.96 9.82
C ILE A 85 13.33 -14.50 9.55
N ALA A 86 14.08 -13.82 8.68
CA ALA A 86 15.46 -14.20 8.36
C ALA A 86 16.31 -14.32 9.63
N LYS A 87 17.30 -15.21 9.64
CA LYS A 87 18.18 -15.39 10.80
C LYS A 87 19.09 -14.19 11.03
N ASP A 88 19.51 -13.58 9.93
CA ASP A 88 20.40 -12.41 9.91
C ASP A 88 19.72 -11.28 9.14
N SER A 89 19.94 -10.05 9.61
CA SER A 89 19.48 -8.83 8.94
C SER A 89 20.62 -7.83 8.83
N PHE A 90 20.74 -7.20 7.66
CA PHE A 90 21.73 -6.17 7.40
C PHE A 90 21.10 -4.80 7.63
N PHE A 91 21.81 -3.93 8.36
CA PHE A 91 21.41 -2.54 8.59
C PHE A 91 22.22 -1.60 7.70
N ASN A 92 21.66 -0.42 7.46
CA ASN A 92 22.32 0.68 6.78
C ASN A 92 22.70 1.75 7.79
N GLN A 93 24.00 1.96 8.01
CA GLN A 93 24.53 2.95 8.96
C GLN A 93 24.07 4.41 8.73
N TYR A 94 23.52 4.75 7.56
CA TYR A 94 23.00 6.08 7.25
C TYR A 94 21.48 6.21 7.38
N ALA A 95 20.77 5.09 7.46
CA ALA A 95 19.30 5.05 7.52
C ALA A 95 18.78 4.43 8.82
N ASP A 96 19.61 3.66 9.52
CA ASP A 96 19.27 2.94 10.73
C ASP A 96 20.12 3.41 11.91
N GLU A 97 19.52 3.40 13.09
CA GLU A 97 20.14 3.70 14.37
C GLU A 97 20.12 2.48 15.27
N ARG A 98 21.12 2.37 16.16
CA ARG A 98 21.09 1.37 17.23
C ARG A 98 20.11 1.86 18.30
N ALA A 99 19.08 1.08 18.59
CA ALA A 99 18.15 1.32 19.69
C ALA A 99 18.50 0.42 20.88
N ASP A 100 18.27 0.92 22.10
CA ASP A 100 18.50 0.16 23.34
C ASP A 100 17.21 -0.51 23.81
N TYR A 101 16.68 -1.40 22.97
CA TYR A 101 15.50 -2.20 23.28
C TYR A 101 15.85 -3.67 23.43
N LYS A 102 15.29 -4.29 24.48
CA LYS A 102 15.38 -5.73 24.70
C LYS A 102 14.29 -6.46 23.90
N LYS A 103 14.47 -7.77 23.75
CA LYS A 103 13.51 -8.68 23.09
C LYS A 103 13.27 -8.37 21.61
N TYR A 104 14.03 -7.47 20.98
CA TYR A 104 14.01 -7.37 19.53
C TYR A 104 14.56 -8.68 18.94
N VAL A 105 14.01 -9.12 17.81
CA VAL A 105 14.36 -10.43 17.23
C VAL A 105 15.84 -10.53 16.82
N TYR A 106 16.50 -9.39 16.54
CA TYR A 106 17.92 -9.30 16.22
C TYR A 106 18.72 -8.64 17.35
N GLU A 107 19.99 -9.04 17.50
CA GLU A 107 20.93 -8.42 18.44
C GLU A 107 22.20 -7.98 17.70
N PRO A 108 22.60 -6.70 17.77
CA PRO A 108 21.91 -5.59 18.45
C PRO A 108 20.67 -5.07 17.69
N CYS A 109 19.78 -4.38 18.41
CA CYS A 109 18.58 -3.80 17.83
C CYS A 109 18.92 -2.59 16.93
N TYR A 110 18.71 -2.73 15.63
CA TYR A 110 18.79 -1.66 14.65
C TYR A 110 17.41 -1.35 14.07
N LEU A 111 17.06 -0.06 14.03
CA LEU A 111 15.76 0.42 13.58
C LEU A 111 15.95 1.68 12.71
N SER A 112 15.06 1.90 11.74
CA SER A 112 15.14 3.05 10.81
C SER A 112 15.03 4.40 11.54
N ILE A 113 15.94 5.33 11.31
CA ILE A 113 15.90 6.69 11.92
C ILE A 113 14.57 7.41 11.62
N GLY A 114 13.97 7.11 10.45
CA GLY A 114 12.75 7.71 9.93
C GLY A 114 11.44 7.19 10.53
N ARG A 115 11.48 6.40 11.60
CA ARG A 115 10.27 5.91 12.29
C ARG A 115 9.34 7.04 12.71
N PHE A 116 8.05 6.84 12.48
CA PHE A 116 7.00 7.78 12.87
C PHE A 116 6.82 7.79 14.40
N THR A 117 6.20 8.86 14.91
CA THR A 117 5.94 8.99 16.36
C THR A 117 5.14 7.82 16.94
N PRO A 118 4.03 7.35 16.32
CA PRO A 118 3.29 6.19 16.85
C PRO A 118 4.15 4.93 16.94
N GLU A 119 5.05 4.70 15.98
CA GLU A 119 5.97 3.56 15.98
C GLU A 119 6.95 3.63 17.16
N LYS A 120 7.62 4.76 17.34
CA LYS A 120 8.57 4.97 18.46
C LYS A 120 7.88 4.81 19.83
N ASN A 121 6.66 5.31 19.95
CA ASN A 121 5.89 5.18 21.19
C ASN A 121 5.45 3.72 21.42
N PHE A 122 5.15 2.98 20.35
CA PHE A 122 4.80 1.57 20.45
C PHE A 122 6.01 0.72 20.88
N GLU A 123 7.19 0.99 20.33
CA GLU A 123 8.45 0.36 20.73
C GLU A 123 8.74 0.57 22.22
N LYS A 124 8.51 1.79 22.73
CA LYS A 124 8.61 2.09 24.16
C LYS A 124 7.61 1.26 24.98
N PHE A 125 6.36 1.16 24.54
CA PHE A 125 5.35 0.34 25.20
C PHE A 125 5.74 -1.15 25.23
N LEU A 126 6.31 -1.69 24.14
CA LEU A 126 6.84 -3.06 24.12
C LEU A 126 8.00 -3.23 25.12
N ALA A 127 8.90 -2.25 25.22
CA ALA A 127 10.00 -2.29 26.16
C ALA A 127 9.54 -2.29 27.63
N GLU A 128 8.52 -1.47 27.95
CA GLU A 128 7.90 -1.39 29.27
C GLU A 128 7.15 -2.67 29.68
N ASN A 129 6.75 -3.51 28.71
CA ASN A 129 6.08 -4.79 28.92
C ASN A 129 6.95 -5.99 28.51
N SER A 130 8.28 -5.83 28.55
CA SER A 130 9.23 -6.84 28.07
C SER A 130 9.23 -8.16 28.85
N ASP A 131 8.65 -8.18 30.06
CA ASP A 131 8.41 -9.37 30.86
C ASP A 131 7.35 -10.30 30.25
N LYS A 132 6.41 -9.73 29.48
CA LYS A 132 5.33 -10.46 28.80
C LYS A 132 5.69 -10.90 27.38
N ILE A 133 6.83 -10.44 26.86
CA ILE A 133 7.24 -10.60 25.47
C ILE A 133 8.43 -11.58 25.36
N VAL A 134 8.29 -12.56 24.49
CA VAL A 134 9.39 -13.47 24.10
C VAL A 134 10.31 -12.76 23.11
N TRP A 135 9.72 -12.23 22.03
CA TRP A 135 10.40 -11.39 21.05
C TRP A 135 9.40 -10.48 20.32
N TRP A 136 9.90 -9.39 19.75
CA TRP A 136 9.16 -8.55 18.83
C TRP A 136 10.02 -8.19 17.61
N TRP A 137 9.36 -7.93 16.49
CA TRP A 137 10.00 -7.57 15.24
C TRP A 137 9.22 -6.44 14.59
N LYS A 138 9.95 -5.39 14.18
CA LYS A 138 9.42 -4.35 13.32
C LYS A 138 9.57 -4.83 11.88
N ASN A 139 8.44 -4.94 11.20
CA ASN A 139 8.37 -5.33 9.80
C ASN A 139 8.96 -4.23 8.89
N GLY A 140 9.23 -4.59 7.64
CA GLY A 140 9.60 -3.65 6.60
C GLY A 140 8.48 -3.42 5.59
N GLU A 141 8.83 -2.81 4.47
CA GLU A 141 7.89 -2.50 3.39
C GLU A 141 8.44 -2.88 2.02
N ASN A 142 7.54 -3.15 1.08
CA ASN A 142 7.82 -3.21 -0.36
C ASN A 142 8.91 -4.22 -0.78
N LYS A 143 9.08 -5.32 -0.05
CA LYS A 143 9.98 -6.44 -0.41
C LYS A 143 9.34 -7.78 -0.07
N GLN A 144 9.76 -8.82 -0.81
CA GLN A 144 9.34 -10.21 -0.59
C GLN A 144 9.86 -10.78 0.74
N ASP A 145 10.90 -10.20 1.33
CA ASP A 145 11.47 -10.66 2.60
C ASP A 145 10.65 -10.22 3.82
N TYR A 146 9.56 -9.47 3.61
CA TYR A 146 8.72 -8.91 4.67
C TYR A 146 7.34 -9.55 4.71
N PHE A 147 6.76 -9.61 5.90
CA PHE A 147 5.46 -10.22 6.11
C PHE A 147 4.37 -9.36 5.46
N GLY A 148 3.66 -9.94 4.49
CA GLY A 148 2.65 -9.24 3.70
C GLY A 148 1.30 -9.94 3.71
N ILE A 149 0.22 -9.17 3.83
CA ILE A 149 -1.17 -9.60 3.71
C ILE A 149 -1.76 -8.95 2.46
N LYS A 150 -2.23 -9.76 1.51
CA LYS A 150 -2.92 -9.26 0.32
C LYS A 150 -4.24 -8.60 0.73
N TYR A 151 -4.48 -7.38 0.26
CA TYR A 151 -5.76 -6.67 0.39
C TYR A 151 -6.11 -5.92 -0.88
N GLU A 152 -7.36 -5.47 -1.01
CA GLU A 152 -7.85 -4.75 -2.18
C GLU A 152 -8.48 -3.43 -1.74
N TYR A 153 -7.95 -2.31 -2.25
CA TYR A 153 -8.55 -0.98 -2.06
C TYR A 153 -7.87 0.09 -2.94
N PRO A 154 -8.61 0.90 -3.71
CA PRO A 154 -10.05 0.81 -3.97
C PRO A 154 -10.38 -0.47 -4.74
N ALA A 155 -11.67 -0.74 -4.95
CA ALA A 155 -12.13 -1.94 -5.66
C ALA A 155 -11.40 -2.12 -7.00
N GLY A 156 -10.94 -3.34 -7.26
CA GLY A 156 -10.12 -3.72 -8.40
C GLY A 156 -8.65 -3.31 -8.31
N VAL A 157 -8.15 -2.87 -7.14
CA VAL A 157 -6.73 -2.53 -6.97
C VAL A 157 -6.13 -3.35 -5.83
N ILE A 158 -5.32 -4.34 -6.20
CA ILE A 158 -4.63 -5.25 -5.28
C ILE A 158 -3.39 -4.57 -4.71
N HIS A 159 -3.21 -4.71 -3.40
CA HIS A 159 -2.08 -4.21 -2.63
C HIS A 159 -1.56 -5.28 -1.66
N THR A 160 -0.33 -5.09 -1.19
CA THR A 160 0.23 -5.85 -0.06
C THR A 160 0.30 -4.94 1.16
N PHE A 161 -0.36 -5.35 2.22
CA PHE A 161 -0.31 -4.72 3.53
C PHE A 161 0.83 -5.35 4.34
N TYR A 162 1.79 -4.54 4.78
CA TYR A 162 2.85 -4.93 5.69
C TYR A 162 2.53 -4.36 7.08
N PRO A 163 1.99 -5.13 8.03
CA PRO A 163 1.73 -4.65 9.39
C PRO A 163 3.04 -4.26 10.07
N ASP A 164 3.06 -3.16 10.80
CA ASP A 164 4.27 -2.60 11.42
C ASP A 164 5.02 -3.58 12.34
N TYR A 165 4.31 -4.40 13.13
CA TYR A 165 4.92 -5.24 14.16
C TYR A 165 4.37 -6.67 14.23
N LEU A 166 5.28 -7.61 14.47
CA LEU A 166 4.97 -8.95 14.97
C LEU A 166 5.50 -9.08 16.40
N VAL A 167 4.69 -9.58 17.33
CA VAL A 167 5.06 -9.70 18.75
C VAL A 167 4.67 -11.07 19.30
N GLN A 168 5.64 -11.88 19.68
CA GLN A 168 5.40 -13.16 20.33
C GLN A 168 5.32 -12.98 21.85
N LEU A 169 4.13 -13.22 22.40
CA LEU A 169 3.87 -13.17 23.84
C LEU A 169 4.29 -14.47 24.54
N ALA A 170 4.55 -14.36 25.85
CA ALA A 170 4.95 -15.47 26.72
C ALA A 170 3.85 -16.55 26.84
N ASP A 171 2.58 -16.19 26.69
CA ASP A 171 1.43 -17.10 26.66
C ASP A 171 1.23 -17.85 25.31
N ARG A 172 2.19 -17.64 24.39
CA ARG A 172 2.28 -18.19 23.04
C ARG A 172 1.34 -17.55 22.01
N ARG A 173 0.64 -16.45 22.33
CA ARG A 173 -0.03 -15.66 21.29
C ARG A 173 0.97 -14.89 20.44
N LEU A 174 0.71 -14.78 19.15
CA LEU A 174 1.47 -13.93 18.22
C LEU A 174 0.58 -12.76 17.78
N GLY A 175 0.97 -11.56 18.20
CA GLY A 175 0.32 -10.30 17.86
C GLY A 175 0.79 -9.77 16.51
N ILE A 176 -0.14 -9.25 15.72
CA ILE A 176 0.10 -8.54 14.46
C ILE A 176 -0.47 -7.13 14.59
N PHE A 177 0.38 -6.10 14.60
CA PHE A 177 -0.05 -4.74 14.92
C PHE A 177 0.34 -3.75 13.84
N GLU A 178 -0.59 -2.85 13.54
CA GLU A 178 -0.37 -1.66 12.69
C GLU A 178 -0.58 -0.42 13.54
N THR A 179 0.45 0.39 13.68
CA THR A 179 0.37 1.64 14.42
C THR A 179 -0.26 2.74 13.58
N LYS A 180 -1.12 3.53 14.23
CA LYS A 180 -1.71 4.73 13.64
C LYS A 180 -1.76 5.86 14.66
N ASP A 181 -1.84 7.08 14.13
CA ASP A 181 -2.18 8.24 14.93
C ASP A 181 -3.70 8.29 15.17
N MET A 182 -4.13 8.90 16.27
CA MET A 182 -5.55 9.13 16.53
C MET A 182 -6.25 9.95 15.42
N ASN A 183 -5.50 10.79 14.70
CA ASN A 183 -6.00 11.64 13.63
C ASN A 183 -5.69 11.06 12.22
N ASP A 184 -5.68 9.73 12.09
CA ASP A 184 -5.42 9.07 10.81
C ASP A 184 -6.39 9.53 9.71
N GLN A 185 -5.86 10.34 8.78
CA GLN A 185 -6.60 10.85 7.64
C GLN A 185 -7.05 9.74 6.67
N GLN A 186 -6.47 8.55 6.76
CA GLN A 186 -6.82 7.39 5.95
C GLN A 186 -7.71 6.38 6.69
N GLY A 187 -8.19 6.73 7.89
CA GLY A 187 -9.01 5.87 8.74
C GLY A 187 -10.21 5.25 8.01
N GLY A 188 -10.99 6.06 7.31
CA GLY A 188 -12.16 5.60 6.53
C GLY A 188 -11.85 4.96 5.17
N SER A 189 -10.57 4.81 4.79
CA SER A 189 -10.14 4.37 3.46
C SER A 189 -9.14 3.20 3.53
N TYR A 190 -7.85 3.46 3.35
CA TYR A 190 -6.82 2.42 3.35
C TYR A 190 -6.70 1.71 4.70
N THR A 191 -6.78 2.45 5.81
CA THR A 191 -6.68 1.85 7.15
C THR A 191 -7.86 0.92 7.44
N LYS A 192 -9.07 1.31 7.05
CA LYS A 192 -10.25 0.43 7.08
C LYS A 192 -10.00 -0.88 6.32
N ALA A 193 -9.56 -0.79 5.06
CA ALA A 193 -9.33 -1.97 4.24
C ALA A 193 -8.24 -2.90 4.84
N LYS A 194 -7.16 -2.32 5.38
CA LYS A 194 -6.11 -3.07 6.09
C LYS A 194 -6.65 -3.74 7.37
N ALA A 195 -7.41 -3.01 8.18
CA ALA A 195 -7.95 -3.47 9.45
C ALA A 195 -8.89 -4.68 9.25
N GLU A 196 -9.86 -4.54 8.34
CA GLU A 196 -10.82 -5.61 8.03
C GLU A 196 -10.10 -6.82 7.43
N LYS A 197 -9.14 -6.59 6.52
CA LYS A 197 -8.38 -7.70 5.91
C LYS A 197 -7.48 -8.43 6.91
N LEU A 198 -6.93 -7.73 7.90
CA LEU A 198 -6.18 -8.37 8.98
C LEU A 198 -7.07 -9.30 9.81
N GLN A 199 -8.30 -8.91 10.11
CA GLN A 199 -9.24 -9.77 10.84
C GLN A 199 -9.63 -11.00 10.03
N GLU A 200 -9.85 -10.86 8.72
CA GLU A 200 -10.05 -12.01 7.82
C GLU A 200 -8.84 -12.95 7.85
N TYR A 201 -7.63 -12.42 7.68
CA TYR A 201 -6.39 -13.20 7.72
C TYR A 201 -6.27 -13.98 9.03
N ILE A 202 -6.42 -13.33 10.18
CA ILE A 202 -6.34 -13.98 11.50
C ILE A 202 -7.35 -15.12 11.63
N LYS A 203 -8.59 -14.92 11.16
CA LYS A 203 -9.66 -15.93 11.21
C LYS A 203 -9.37 -17.15 10.30
N GLU A 204 -8.72 -16.94 9.16
CA GLU A 204 -8.34 -18.00 8.23
C GLU A 204 -7.21 -18.89 8.76
N GLN A 205 -6.33 -18.35 9.62
CA GLN A 205 -5.19 -19.05 10.22
C GLN A 205 -5.60 -19.98 11.38
N LYS A 206 -6.49 -20.93 11.11
CA LYS A 206 -6.98 -21.90 12.12
C LYS A 206 -5.82 -22.66 12.78
N GLY A 207 -5.89 -22.79 14.11
CA GLY A 207 -4.88 -23.50 14.90
C GLY A 207 -3.66 -22.67 15.29
N LYS A 208 -3.48 -21.47 14.71
CA LYS A 208 -2.49 -20.50 15.19
C LYS A 208 -3.13 -19.59 16.24
N LYS A 209 -2.38 -19.27 17.30
CA LYS A 209 -2.83 -18.33 18.35
C LYS A 209 -2.56 -16.88 17.92
N LEU A 210 -3.15 -16.47 16.80
CA LEU A 210 -2.99 -15.10 16.27
C LEU A 210 -4.01 -14.15 16.89
N PHE A 211 -3.57 -12.93 17.14
CA PHE A 211 -4.44 -11.78 17.43
C PHE A 211 -3.78 -10.52 16.86
N GLY A 212 -4.51 -9.42 16.76
CA GLY A 212 -3.95 -8.25 16.11
C GLY A 212 -5.00 -7.30 15.56
N GLY A 213 -4.53 -6.11 15.19
CA GLY A 213 -5.41 -5.01 14.80
C GLY A 213 -4.67 -3.71 14.59
N ILE A 214 -5.44 -2.66 14.34
CA ILE A 214 -4.92 -1.29 14.35
C ILE A 214 -4.74 -0.89 15.82
N VAL A 215 -3.57 -0.34 16.14
CA VAL A 215 -3.24 0.14 17.48
C VAL A 215 -3.00 1.64 17.47
N ILE A 216 -3.52 2.32 18.49
CA ILE A 216 -3.36 3.76 18.70
C ILE A 216 -2.99 4.03 20.15
N GLU A 217 -2.21 5.06 20.38
CA GLU A 217 -1.93 5.56 21.73
C GLU A 217 -3.01 6.56 22.15
N LYS A 218 -3.58 6.37 23.34
CA LYS A 218 -4.46 7.35 24.00
C LYS A 218 -3.85 7.76 25.33
N SER A 219 -4.43 8.79 25.96
CA SER A 219 -3.98 9.29 27.28
C SER A 219 -3.98 8.23 28.38
N ASP A 220 -4.82 7.20 28.27
CA ASP A 220 -4.95 6.09 29.22
C ASP A 220 -4.25 4.80 28.75
N GLY A 221 -3.36 4.91 27.75
CA GLY A 221 -2.53 3.83 27.22
C GLY A 221 -2.92 3.38 25.82
N TRP A 222 -2.26 2.31 25.37
CA TRP A 222 -2.48 1.74 24.04
C TRP A 222 -3.84 1.06 23.93
N LYS A 223 -4.52 1.34 22.82
CA LYS A 223 -5.79 0.71 22.44
C LYS A 223 -5.62 -0.08 21.15
N ILE A 224 -6.46 -1.09 20.97
CA ILE A 224 -6.51 -1.93 19.77
C ILE A 224 -7.94 -2.01 19.22
N ASN A 225 -8.07 -1.94 17.90
CA ASN A 225 -9.31 -2.27 17.20
C ASN A 225 -9.16 -3.62 16.49
N GLN A 226 -9.99 -4.59 16.90
CA GLN A 226 -10.03 -5.94 16.35
C GLN A 226 -11.41 -6.28 15.74
N LYS A 227 -12.22 -5.26 15.44
CA LYS A 227 -13.56 -5.49 14.88
C LYS A 227 -13.44 -5.96 13.42
N SER A 228 -14.29 -6.91 13.02
CA SER A 228 -14.37 -7.36 11.62
C SER A 228 -14.88 -6.28 10.67
N VAL A 229 -15.52 -5.25 11.20
CA VAL A 229 -15.94 -4.05 10.47
C VAL A 229 -15.30 -2.85 11.16
N TYR A 230 -14.45 -2.12 10.43
CA TYR A 230 -13.73 -0.98 10.98
C TYR A 230 -14.52 0.32 10.71
N ASN A 231 -14.97 0.95 11.78
CA ASN A 231 -15.84 2.13 11.73
C ASN A 231 -15.11 3.39 12.19
N TRP A 232 -14.46 4.07 11.25
CA TRP A 232 -13.74 5.32 11.55
C TRP A 232 -14.66 6.52 11.81
N ASP A 233 -15.86 6.55 11.23
CA ASP A 233 -16.85 7.61 11.44
C ASP A 233 -17.23 7.78 12.92
N LYS A 234 -17.15 6.70 13.71
CA LYS A 234 -17.28 6.77 15.18
C LYS A 234 -16.13 7.56 15.79
N CYS A 235 -14.89 7.27 15.40
CA CYS A 235 -13.69 7.96 15.90
C CYS A 235 -13.71 9.45 15.57
N GLU A 236 -14.16 9.83 14.37
CA GLU A 236 -14.36 11.24 13.99
C GLU A 236 -15.40 11.97 14.86
N LYS A 237 -16.36 11.23 15.41
CA LYS A 237 -17.36 11.71 16.38
C LYS A 237 -16.89 11.54 17.83
N ASN A 238 -15.61 11.23 18.04
CA ASN A 238 -15.00 10.95 19.34
C ASN A 238 -15.62 9.76 20.10
N ASP A 239 -16.26 8.83 19.38
CA ASP A 239 -16.70 7.54 19.90
C ASP A 239 -15.61 6.48 19.67
N TRP A 240 -15.03 6.00 20.77
CA TRP A 240 -13.96 5.00 20.78
C TRP A 240 -14.43 3.63 21.30
N SER A 241 -15.75 3.37 21.29
CA SER A 241 -16.34 2.13 21.83
C SER A 241 -15.85 0.83 21.20
N ASP A 242 -15.38 0.89 19.95
CA ASP A 242 -14.83 -0.27 19.23
C ASP A 242 -13.35 -0.55 19.56
N TRP A 243 -12.72 0.30 20.39
CA TRP A 243 -11.31 0.24 20.76
C TRP A 243 -11.15 -0.25 22.19
N GLU A 244 -10.48 -1.38 22.35
CA GLU A 244 -10.25 -2.02 23.64
C GLU A 244 -8.84 -1.71 24.13
N LYS A 245 -8.57 -1.83 25.43
CA LYS A 245 -7.19 -1.71 25.94
C LYS A 245 -6.35 -2.82 25.30
N LEU A 246 -5.18 -2.46 24.76
CA LEU A 246 -4.25 -3.47 24.28
C LEU A 246 -3.69 -4.23 25.47
N ASP A 247 -4.09 -5.50 25.57
CA ASP A 247 -3.65 -6.40 26.62
C ASP A 247 -2.61 -7.40 26.09
N LEU A 248 -1.45 -7.40 26.76
CA LEU A 248 -0.34 -8.32 26.48
C LEU A 248 -0.24 -9.44 27.53
N GLU A 249 -1.16 -9.48 28.50
CA GLU A 249 -1.31 -10.58 29.48
C GLU A 249 -2.16 -11.72 28.93
#